data_AF-A0A7S6N3L3-F1
#
_entry.id   AF-A0A7S6N3L3-F1
#
_cell.length_a   1.000
_cell.length_b   1.000
_cell.length_c   1.000
_cell.angle_alpha   90.00
_cell.angle_beta   90.00
_cell.angle_gamma   90.00
#
_symmetry.space_group_name_H-M   'P 1'
#
loop_
_entity.id
_entity.type
_entity.pdbx_description
1 polymer ?
#
loop_
_entity_poly.entity_id
_entity_poly.type
_entity_poly.pdbx_seq_one_letter_code
_entity_poly.pdbx_strand_id
1 'polypeptide(L)'
;MIISFNLLMVTAAAVVAGSLTLSLLALGLGWRATRRSASALNAAGIAQLRAAEAEAALAACADKLQALQAERERAGAVATRPGLRQAVALSRHGASTEELVAACRIGQSEARLIQMLYGGPKTAAATPATGMH
;
A
#
# COMPACT_ATOMS: atom_id res chain seq x y z
N MET A 1 51.82 -26.05 67.05
CA MET A 1 52.08 -25.33 65.78
C MET A 1 51.37 -25.94 64.57
N ILE A 2 51.31 -27.27 64.41
CA ILE A 2 50.74 -27.94 63.22
C ILE A 2 49.23 -27.68 63.02
N ILE A 3 48.45 -27.57 64.11
CA ILE A 3 46.99 -27.37 64.05
C ILE A 3 46.63 -25.97 63.52
N SER A 4 47.35 -24.94 63.95
CA SER A 4 47.14 -23.55 63.51
C SER A 4 47.47 -23.35 62.02
N PHE A 5 48.49 -24.05 61.52
CA PHE A 5 48.88 -24.01 60.11
C PHE A 5 47.84 -24.66 59.20
N ASN A 6 47.28 -25.81 59.59
CA ASN A 6 46.19 -26.44 58.85
C ASN A 6 44.93 -25.56 58.81
N LEU A 7 44.59 -24.91 59.92
CA LEU A 7 43.43 -24.01 59.95
C LEU A 7 43.62 -22.79 59.02
N LEU A 8 44.83 -22.24 58.95
CA LEU A 8 45.18 -21.16 58.02
C LEU A 8 45.08 -21.60 56.55
N MET A 9 45.57 -22.81 56.24
CA MET A 9 45.50 -23.36 54.88
C MET A 9 44.06 -23.65 54.44
N VAL A 10 43.22 -24.20 55.32
CA VAL A 10 41.80 -24.49 55.00
C VAL A 10 41.01 -23.20 54.78
N THR A 11 41.22 -22.19 55.62
CA THR A 11 40.55 -20.89 55.46
C THR A 11 40.99 -20.17 54.18
N ALA A 12 42.29 -20.19 53.86
CA ALA A 12 42.79 -19.65 52.60
C ALA A 12 42.21 -20.37 51.38
N ALA A 13 42.16 -21.70 51.40
CA ALA A 13 41.58 -22.50 50.31
C ALA A 13 40.07 -22.21 50.13
N ALA A 14 39.33 -22.06 51.23
CA ALA A 14 37.91 -21.72 51.19
C ALA A 14 37.65 -20.33 50.59
N VAL A 15 38.47 -19.33 50.93
CA VAL A 15 38.37 -17.98 50.35
C VAL A 15 38.67 -17.99 48.86
N VAL A 16 39.71 -18.70 48.43
CA VAL A 16 40.05 -18.83 47.00
C VAL A 16 38.93 -19.52 46.24
N ALA A 17 38.42 -20.66 46.74
CA ALA A 17 37.30 -21.37 46.13
C ALA A 17 36.02 -20.52 46.06
N GLY A 18 35.71 -19.78 47.14
CA GLY A 18 34.58 -18.86 47.19
C GLY A 18 34.70 -17.73 46.16
N SER A 19 35.87 -17.09 46.07
CA SER A 19 36.12 -16.01 45.09
C SER A 19 36.05 -16.50 43.64
N LEU A 20 36.52 -17.73 43.38
CA LEU A 20 36.49 -18.34 42.05
C LEU A 20 35.05 -18.65 41.62
N THR A 21 34.24 -19.23 42.50
CA THR A 21 32.83 -19.52 42.22
C THR A 21 32.02 -18.25 41.98
N LEU A 22 32.23 -17.20 42.78
CA LEU A 22 31.63 -15.89 42.56
C LEU A 22 32.03 -15.29 41.20
N SER A 23 33.31 -15.39 40.84
CA SER A 23 33.82 -14.90 39.55
C SER A 23 33.20 -15.63 38.36
N LEU A 24 33.10 -16.97 38.44
CA LEU A 24 32.45 -17.78 37.41
C LEU A 24 30.95 -17.48 37.30
N LEU A 25 30.28 -17.28 38.43
CA LEU A 25 28.86 -16.91 38.44
C LEU A 25 28.65 -15.52 37.80
N ALA A 26 29.47 -14.53 38.17
CA ALA A 26 29.44 -13.20 37.60
C ALA A 26 29.71 -13.21 36.09
N LEU A 27 30.68 -14.00 35.64
CA LEU A 27 30.97 -14.17 34.22
C LEU A 27 29.82 -14.85 33.47
N GLY A 28 29.21 -15.88 34.06
CA GLY A 28 28.06 -16.57 33.46
C GLY A 28 26.82 -15.68 33.34
N LEU A 29 26.53 -14.88 34.37
CA LEU A 29 25.44 -13.90 34.35
C LEU A 29 25.72 -12.76 33.36
N GLY A 30 26.95 -12.24 33.35
CA GLY A 30 27.41 -11.23 32.40
C GLY A 30 27.30 -11.72 30.96
N TRP A 31 27.71 -12.95 30.68
CA TRP A 31 27.60 -13.53 29.33
C TRP A 31 26.15 -13.73 28.89
N ARG A 32 25.26 -14.11 29.80
CA ARG A 32 23.82 -14.19 29.49
C ARG A 32 23.24 -12.80 29.21
N ALA A 33 23.65 -11.78 29.96
CA ALA A 33 23.21 -10.40 29.75
C ALA A 33 23.71 -9.83 28.41
N THR A 34 24.98 -10.07 28.05
CA THR A 34 25.54 -9.63 26.77
C THR A 34 24.93 -10.35 25.57
N ARG A 35 24.62 -11.65 25.69
CA ARG A 35 23.90 -12.37 24.62
C ARG A 35 22.48 -11.84 24.41
N ARG A 36 21.73 -11.56 25.48
CA ARG A 36 20.37 -11.02 25.39
C ARG A 36 20.36 -9.63 24.75
N SER A 37 21.29 -8.76 25.15
CA SER A 37 21.42 -7.42 24.56
C SER A 37 21.84 -7.48 23.09
N ALA A 38 22.79 -8.34 22.71
CA ALA A 38 23.15 -8.55 21.31
C ALA A 38 21.97 -9.01 20.45
N SER A 39 21.16 -9.96 20.94
CA SER A 39 19.94 -10.39 20.22
C SER A 39 18.89 -9.29 20.11
N ALA A 40 18.73 -8.46 21.14
CA ALA A 40 17.77 -7.35 21.12
C ALA A 40 18.19 -6.25 20.15
N LEU A 41 19.49 -5.91 20.10
CA LEU A 41 20.04 -4.96 19.14
C LEU A 41 19.89 -5.45 17.70
N ASN A 42 20.17 -6.74 17.44
CA ASN A 42 19.98 -7.33 16.12
C ASN A 42 18.49 -7.32 15.70
N ALA A 43 17.58 -7.67 16.62
CA ALA A 43 16.15 -7.63 16.35
C ALA A 43 15.66 -6.20 16.08
N ALA A 44 16.12 -5.22 16.86
CA ALA A 44 15.81 -3.81 16.64
C ALA A 44 16.34 -3.29 15.29
N GLY A 45 17.57 -3.66 14.92
CA GLY A 45 18.15 -3.30 13.63
C GLY A 45 17.37 -3.88 12.44
N ILE A 46 16.95 -5.14 12.52
CA ILE A 46 16.11 -5.76 11.49
C ILE A 46 14.74 -5.07 11.40
N ALA A 47 14.14 -4.71 12.54
CA ALA A 47 12.87 -3.98 12.56
C ALA A 47 13.00 -2.58 11.93
N GLN A 48 14.10 -1.87 12.17
CA GLN A 48 14.38 -0.57 11.56
C GLN A 48 14.56 -0.68 10.04
N LEU A 49 15.29 -1.69 9.56
CA LEU A 49 15.46 -1.93 8.12
C LEU A 49 14.10 -2.18 7.44
N ARG A 50 13.25 -3.02 8.04
CA ARG A 50 11.90 -3.27 7.52
C ARG A 50 11.00 -2.05 7.55
N ALA A 51 11.13 -1.20 8.57
CA ALA A 51 10.38 0.05 8.63
C ALA A 51 10.80 0.99 7.49
N ALA A 52 12.10 1.13 7.24
CA ALA A 52 12.62 1.93 6.13
C ALA A 52 12.16 1.40 4.75
N GLU A 53 12.16 0.08 4.55
CA GLU A 53 11.62 -0.55 3.33
C GLU A 53 10.11 -0.28 3.16
N ALA A 54 9.35 -0.34 4.25
CA ALA A 54 7.91 -0.05 4.22
C ALA A 54 7.64 1.43 3.89
N GLU A 55 8.42 2.36 4.45
CA GLU A 55 8.33 3.79 4.13
C GLU A 55 8.63 4.06 2.65
N ALA A 56 9.66 3.41 2.09
CA ALA A 56 9.98 3.53 0.66
C ALA A 56 8.84 2.99 -0.23
N ALA A 57 8.24 1.86 0.14
CA ALA A 57 7.10 1.31 -0.58
C ALA A 57 5.86 2.22 -0.50
N LEU A 58 5.61 2.84 0.66
CA LEU A 58 4.52 3.81 0.83
C LEU A 58 4.73 5.07 -0.02
N ALA A 59 5.95 5.60 -0.08
CA ALA A 59 6.29 6.73 -0.94
C ALA A 59 6.04 6.38 -2.43
N ALA A 60 6.50 5.23 -2.89
CA ALA A 60 6.26 4.79 -4.26
C ALA A 60 4.76 4.58 -4.58
N CYS A 61 3.96 4.10 -3.62
CA CYS A 61 2.52 4.02 -3.76
C CYS A 61 1.86 5.41 -3.82
N ALA A 62 2.32 6.35 -3.00
CA ALA A 62 1.83 7.73 -3.02
C ALA A 62 2.12 8.40 -4.37
N ASP A 63 3.31 8.22 -4.93
CA ASP A 63 3.67 8.73 -6.25
C ASP A 63 2.77 8.16 -7.36
N LYS A 64 2.48 6.85 -7.32
CA LYS A 64 1.55 6.22 -8.26
C LYS A 64 0.14 6.78 -8.14
N LEU A 65 -0.34 7.00 -6.91
CA LEU A 65 -1.66 7.59 -6.69
C LEU A 65 -1.72 9.02 -7.22
N GLN A 66 -0.67 9.82 -7.00
CA GLN A 66 -0.57 11.17 -7.55
C GLN A 66 -0.54 11.17 -9.09
N ALA A 67 0.20 10.25 -9.71
CA ALA A 67 0.23 10.11 -11.16
C ALA A 67 -1.15 9.75 -11.74
N LEU A 68 -1.83 8.76 -11.15
CA LEU A 68 -3.20 8.39 -11.55
C LEU A 68 -4.21 9.51 -11.29
N GLN A 69 -4.03 10.28 -10.22
CA GLN A 69 -4.89 11.42 -9.93
C GLN A 69 -4.66 12.55 -10.96
N ALA A 70 -3.41 12.85 -11.32
CA ALA A 70 -3.10 13.81 -12.37
C ALA A 70 -3.66 13.39 -13.74
N GLU A 71 -3.60 12.09 -14.07
CA GLU A 71 -4.26 11.55 -15.27
C GLU A 71 -5.78 11.70 -15.20
N ARG A 72 -6.40 11.42 -14.04
CA ARG A 72 -7.84 11.63 -13.83
C ARG A 72 -8.23 13.09 -13.92
N GLU A 73 -7.45 14.02 -13.39
CA GLU A 73 -7.74 15.44 -13.47
C GLU A 73 -7.65 15.92 -14.93
N ARG A 74 -6.66 15.43 -15.69
CA ARG A 74 -6.58 15.68 -17.14
C ARG A 74 -7.76 15.09 -17.91
N ALA A 75 -8.18 13.86 -17.59
CA ALA A 75 -9.34 13.22 -18.24
C ALA A 75 -10.68 13.86 -17.82
N GLY A 76 -10.83 14.22 -16.54
CA GLY A 76 -12.03 14.82 -15.95
C GLY A 76 -12.22 16.29 -16.33
N ALA A 77 -11.13 17.04 -16.57
CA ALA A 77 -11.21 18.39 -17.12
C ALA A 77 -11.80 18.39 -18.55
N VAL A 78 -11.59 17.32 -19.32
CA VAL A 78 -12.20 17.12 -20.65
C VAL A 78 -13.67 16.70 -20.54
N ALA A 79 -14.03 15.90 -19.53
CA ALA A 79 -15.40 15.47 -19.25
C ALA A 79 -16.21 16.47 -18.40
N THR A 80 -16.03 17.77 -18.63
CA THR A 80 -16.79 18.79 -17.89
C THR A 80 -18.29 18.70 -18.24
N ARG A 81 -19.13 18.80 -17.19
CA ARG A 81 -20.61 18.84 -17.16
C ARG A 81 -21.36 19.39 -18.41
N PRO A 82 -20.89 20.42 -19.15
CA PRO A 82 -21.46 20.78 -20.45
C PRO A 82 -21.51 19.65 -21.48
N GLY A 83 -20.45 18.84 -21.61
CA GLY A 83 -20.38 17.74 -22.58
C GLY A 83 -21.42 16.65 -22.31
N LEU A 84 -21.66 16.34 -21.02
CA LEU A 84 -22.69 15.37 -20.63
C LEU A 84 -24.10 15.88 -20.93
N ARG A 85 -24.40 17.15 -20.65
CA ARG A 85 -25.72 17.74 -20.98
C ARG A 85 -25.95 17.75 -22.49
N GLN A 86 -24.92 18.05 -23.27
CA GLN A 86 -24.97 18.01 -24.74
C GLN A 86 -25.16 16.57 -25.27
N ALA A 87 -24.45 15.59 -24.70
CA ALA A 87 -24.60 14.18 -25.05
C ALA A 87 -26.01 13.65 -24.74
N VAL A 88 -26.59 14.03 -23.59
CA VAL A 88 -27.97 13.69 -23.25
C VAL A 88 -28.98 14.33 -24.22
N ALA A 89 -28.76 15.59 -24.62
CA ALA A 89 -29.61 16.25 -25.62
C ALA A 89 -29.55 15.53 -26.98
N LEU A 90 -28.34 15.23 -27.48
CA LEU A 90 -28.15 14.50 -28.74
C LEU A 90 -28.76 13.08 -28.68
N SER A 91 -28.58 12.36 -27.58
CA SER A 91 -29.18 11.04 -27.38
C SER A 91 -30.71 11.08 -27.40
N ARG A 92 -31.32 12.13 -26.84
CA ARG A 92 -32.78 12.34 -26.91
C ARG A 92 -33.27 12.62 -28.33
N HIS A 93 -32.43 13.23 -29.17
CA HIS A 93 -32.68 13.44 -30.60
C HIS A 93 -32.31 12.24 -31.48
N GLY A 94 -31.94 11.10 -30.89
CA GLY A 94 -31.69 9.85 -31.62
C GLY A 94 -30.27 9.70 -32.18
N ALA A 95 -29.32 10.51 -31.71
CA ALA A 95 -27.91 10.39 -32.10
C ALA A 95 -27.37 8.98 -31.77
N SER A 96 -26.56 8.47 -32.67
CA SER A 96 -25.86 7.19 -32.51
C SER A 96 -24.72 7.30 -31.51
N THR A 97 -24.28 6.14 -30.99
CA THR A 97 -23.14 6.06 -30.07
C THR A 97 -21.85 6.59 -30.68
N GLU A 98 -21.63 6.40 -31.98
CA GLU A 98 -20.48 6.96 -32.71
C GLU A 98 -20.53 8.49 -32.79
N GLU A 99 -21.70 9.06 -33.07
CA GLU A 99 -21.90 10.52 -33.10
C GLU A 99 -21.71 11.16 -31.72
N LEU A 100 -22.15 10.48 -30.65
CA LEU A 100 -21.96 10.95 -29.28
C LEU A 100 -20.47 10.98 -28.87
N VAL A 101 -19.70 9.96 -29.24
CA VAL A 101 -18.24 9.92 -28.99
C VAL A 101 -17.52 11.01 -29.79
N ALA A 102 -17.90 11.19 -31.06
CA ALA A 102 -17.30 12.20 -31.93
C ALA A 102 -17.63 13.64 -31.50
N ALA A 103 -18.89 13.93 -31.16
CA ALA A 103 -19.36 15.29 -30.86
C ALA A 103 -19.08 15.73 -29.41
N CYS A 104 -19.19 14.82 -28.44
CA CYS A 104 -19.08 15.16 -27.02
C CYS A 104 -17.75 14.71 -26.38
N ARG A 105 -16.85 14.08 -27.16
CA ARG A 105 -15.56 13.55 -26.70
C ARG A 105 -15.66 12.67 -25.44
N ILE A 106 -16.77 11.95 -25.30
CA ILE A 106 -17.01 11.00 -24.22
C ILE A 106 -16.52 9.60 -24.59
N GLY A 107 -16.28 8.75 -23.60
CA GLY A 107 -15.85 7.37 -23.81
C GLY A 107 -16.94 6.50 -24.44
N GLN A 108 -16.56 5.45 -25.17
CA GLN A 108 -17.50 4.54 -25.85
C GLN A 108 -18.46 3.84 -24.86
N SER A 109 -17.99 3.50 -23.67
CA SER A 109 -18.81 2.94 -22.58
C SER A 109 -19.83 3.96 -22.03
N GLU A 110 -19.44 5.22 -21.92
CA GLU A 110 -20.30 6.32 -21.46
C GLU A 110 -21.37 6.66 -22.49
N ALA A 111 -21.00 6.75 -23.78
CA ALA A 111 -21.96 6.94 -24.87
C ALA A 111 -23.01 5.83 -24.92
N ARG A 112 -22.60 4.56 -24.71
CA ARG A 112 -23.53 3.42 -24.66
C ARG A 112 -24.47 3.49 -23.45
N LEU A 113 -23.97 3.91 -22.29
CA LEU A 113 -24.77 4.16 -21.09
C LEU A 113 -25.81 5.27 -21.30
N ILE A 114 -25.40 6.40 -21.89
CA ILE A 114 -26.30 7.51 -22.21
C ILE A 114 -27.37 7.06 -23.19
N GLN A 115 -27.02 6.29 -24.23
CA GLN A 115 -27.98 5.77 -25.19
C GLN A 115 -28.97 4.78 -24.57
N MET A 116 -28.54 3.94 -23.61
CA MET A 116 -29.46 3.04 -22.89
C MET A 116 -30.42 3.81 -21.96
N LEU A 117 -29.96 4.88 -21.32
CA LEU A 117 -30.72 5.63 -20.31
C LEU A 117 -31.60 6.74 -20.92
N TYR A 118 -31.16 7.34 -22.02
CA TYR A 118 -31.76 8.53 -22.64
C TYR A 118 -32.00 8.39 -24.14
N GLY A 119 -31.75 7.21 -24.72
CA GLY A 119 -32.08 6.93 -26.10
C GLY A 119 -33.57 7.13 -26.33
N GLY A 120 -33.92 8.19 -27.06
CA GLY A 120 -35.27 8.32 -27.61
C GLY A 120 -35.50 7.20 -28.63
N PRO A 121 -36.75 6.79 -28.89
CA PRO A 121 -37.05 5.85 -29.95
C PRO A 121 -36.50 6.44 -31.26
N LYS A 122 -35.41 5.85 -31.76
CA LYS A 122 -34.82 6.19 -33.05
C LYS A 122 -35.97 6.15 -34.04
N THR A 123 -36.30 7.32 -34.59
CA THR A 123 -37.43 7.52 -35.48
C THR A 123 -37.28 6.54 -36.64
N ALA A 124 -37.99 5.42 -36.54
CA ALA A 124 -38.21 4.48 -37.62
C ALA A 124 -39.13 5.19 -38.62
N ALA A 125 -38.58 6.11 -39.39
CA ALA A 125 -39.31 6.85 -40.42
C ALA A 125 -38.36 7.24 -41.55
N ALA A 126 -38.08 6.29 -42.44
CA ALA A 126 -37.91 6.53 -43.87
C ALA A 126 -37.88 5.19 -44.63
N THR A 127 -38.97 4.41 -44.52
CA THR A 127 -39.33 3.47 -45.60
C THR A 127 -40.49 4.13 -46.35
N PRO A 128 -40.27 4.76 -47.52
CA PRO A 128 -41.37 5.29 -48.30
C PRO A 128 -42.18 4.13 -48.86
N ALA A 129 -43.41 4.00 -48.37
CA ALA A 129 -44.46 3.26 -49.03
C ALA A 129 -44.68 3.88 -50.41
N THR A 130 -44.35 3.15 -51.47
CA THR A 130 -44.80 3.45 -52.84
C THR A 130 -45.88 2.42 -53.18
N GLY A 131 -47.10 2.91 -53.32
CA GLY A 131 -48.32 2.17 -53.66
C GLY A 131 -48.20 1.38 -54.97
N MET A 132 -48.91 0.26 -55.04
CA MET A 132 -50.17 0.15 -55.80
C MET A 132 -49.99 0.39 -57.30
N HIS A 133 -49.82 -0.72 -58.03
CA HIS A 133 -50.42 -0.92 -59.35
C HIS A 133 -51.48 -2.01 -59.21
#